data_AF-A0A7S3E1N4-F1
#
_entry.id   AF-A0A7S3E1N4-F1
#
_cell.length_a   1.000
_cell.length_b   1.000
_cell.length_c   1.000
_cell.angle_alpha   90.00
_cell.angle_beta   90.00
_cell.angle_gamma   90.00
#
_symmetry.space_group_name_H-M   'P 1'
#
loop_
_entity.id
_entity.type
_entity.pdbx_description
1 polymer ?
#
loop_
_entity_poly.entity_id
_entity_poly.type
_entity_poly.pdbx_seq_one_letter_code
_entity_poly.pdbx_strand_id
1 'polypeptide(L)'
;RNDRARAIDDEEQDTDRQTDRPTEAERGRERSKKASMTLTLETANENVKNTQYAVRGEIVQIAAKLAAEGKKIIYCNIGNPQSLGQKPITFFRQVIALCDCPSLLESDDVGKLFPEDAIARAK
;
A
#
# COMPACT_ATOMS: atom_id res chain seq x y z
N ARG A 1 41.81 -7.72 -53.56
CA ARG A 1 41.85 -8.80 -54.58
C ARG A 1 40.46 -9.38 -54.64
N ASN A 2 39.82 -9.19 -55.82
CA ASN A 2 38.58 -9.74 -56.40
C ASN A 2 37.56 -10.44 -55.48
N ASP A 3 36.31 -10.00 -55.42
CA ASP A 3 35.25 -9.97 -56.46
C ASP A 3 34.66 -11.33 -56.84
N ARG A 4 33.33 -11.37 -56.65
CA ARG A 4 32.26 -12.03 -57.44
C ARG A 4 31.89 -13.51 -57.23
N ALA A 5 30.71 -13.63 -56.59
CA ALA A 5 29.46 -14.18 -57.14
C ALA A 5 29.34 -15.66 -57.51
N ARG A 6 28.30 -16.30 -56.95
CA ARG A 6 27.33 -17.14 -57.69
C ARG A 6 26.02 -17.21 -56.91
N ALA A 7 25.00 -16.57 -57.48
CA ALA A 7 23.60 -16.92 -57.27
C ALA A 7 23.29 -18.15 -58.14
N ILE A 8 22.56 -19.11 -57.59
CA ILE A 8 21.80 -20.11 -58.32
C ILE A 8 20.45 -20.19 -57.61
N ASP A 9 19.41 -19.85 -58.36
CA ASP A 9 18.00 -20.04 -58.04
C ASP A 9 17.67 -21.53 -58.02
N ASP A 10 16.92 -21.98 -57.01
CA ASP A 10 16.12 -23.20 -57.10
C ASP A 10 14.71 -22.87 -56.60
N GLU A 11 13.75 -22.98 -57.52
CA GLU A 11 12.32 -22.78 -57.36
C GLU A 11 11.66 -23.85 -56.49
N GLU A 12 10.69 -23.40 -55.70
CA GLU A 12 9.46 -24.06 -55.22
C GLU A 12 9.45 -25.56 -54.85
N GLN A 13 9.08 -25.82 -53.59
CA GLN A 13 7.89 -26.64 -53.31
C GLN A 13 7.25 -26.29 -51.97
N ASP A 14 6.07 -25.70 -52.07
CA ASP A 14 5.08 -25.43 -51.03
C ASP A 14 4.44 -26.75 -50.58
N THR A 15 4.58 -27.12 -49.30
CA THR A 15 3.64 -28.05 -48.63
C THR A 15 3.52 -27.72 -47.13
N ASP A 16 2.32 -27.26 -46.77
CA ASP A 16 1.63 -27.34 -45.49
C ASP A 16 2.31 -26.81 -44.20
N ARG A 17 2.22 -25.49 -44.01
CA ARG A 17 2.02 -24.91 -42.68
C ARG A 17 0.57 -25.14 -42.22
N GLN A 18 0.28 -26.32 -41.67
CA GLN A 18 -0.93 -26.55 -40.89
C GLN A 18 -0.79 -25.81 -39.55
N THR A 19 -1.12 -24.52 -39.54
CA THR A 19 -1.45 -23.83 -38.28
C THR A 19 -2.86 -24.26 -37.91
N ASP A 20 -2.98 -25.11 -36.88
CA ASP A 20 -4.27 -25.47 -36.28
C ASP A 20 -4.94 -24.19 -35.76
N ARG A 21 -5.80 -23.63 -36.59
CA ARG A 21 -6.69 -22.53 -36.22
C ARG A 21 -7.84 -23.14 -35.41
N PRO A 22 -8.01 -22.77 -34.14
CA PRO A 22 -9.11 -23.29 -33.34
C PRO A 22 -10.45 -22.94 -33.99
N THR A 23 -11.33 -23.94 -34.05
CA THR A 23 -12.64 -23.85 -34.69
C THR A 23 -13.53 -22.86 -33.92
N GLU A 24 -14.48 -22.20 -34.60
CA GLU A 24 -15.36 -21.20 -33.99
C GLU A 24 -16.20 -21.74 -32.82
N ALA A 25 -16.37 -23.06 -32.73
CA ALA A 25 -16.99 -23.74 -31.60
C ALA A 25 -16.16 -23.67 -30.31
N GLU A 26 -14.82 -23.63 -30.41
CA GLU A 26 -13.91 -23.50 -29.26
C GLU A 26 -13.83 -22.06 -28.75
N ARG A 27 -14.02 -21.08 -29.65
CA ARG A 27 -14.13 -19.64 -29.32
C ARG A 27 -15.41 -19.27 -28.54
N GLY A 28 -16.37 -20.19 -28.45
CA GLY A 28 -17.66 -19.97 -27.79
C GLY A 28 -17.71 -20.28 -26.30
N ARG A 29 -16.71 -20.97 -25.72
CA ARG A 29 -16.72 -21.39 -24.30
C ARG A 29 -16.05 -20.43 -23.32
N GLU A 30 -15.42 -19.37 -23.81
CA GLU A 30 -14.74 -18.39 -22.95
C GLU A 30 -15.58 -17.13 -22.70
N ARG A 31 -16.92 -17.28 -22.64
CA ARG A 31 -17.80 -16.19 -22.18
C ARG A 31 -18.31 -16.48 -20.79
N SER A 32 -17.75 -15.70 -19.86
CA SER A 32 -18.23 -15.40 -18.52
C SER A 32 -18.17 -16.55 -17.51
N LYS A 33 -16.96 -16.86 -17.02
CA LYS A 33 -16.84 -17.16 -15.59
C LYS A 33 -17.28 -15.88 -14.88
N LYS A 34 -18.52 -15.88 -14.37
CA LYS A 34 -19.04 -14.85 -13.48
C LYS A 34 -18.02 -14.71 -12.35
N ALA A 35 -17.17 -13.67 -12.42
CA ALA A 35 -16.18 -13.43 -11.40
C ALA A 35 -16.96 -13.33 -10.09
N SER A 36 -16.70 -14.27 -9.18
CA SER A 36 -17.16 -14.15 -7.82
C SER A 36 -16.72 -12.77 -7.36
N MET A 37 -17.67 -11.89 -7.01
CA MET A 37 -17.39 -10.54 -6.49
C MET A 37 -16.82 -10.60 -5.06
N THR A 38 -16.16 -11.71 -4.72
CA THR A 38 -15.55 -11.96 -3.44
C THR A 38 -14.06 -11.74 -3.61
N LEU A 39 -13.53 -10.80 -2.82
CA LEU A 39 -12.09 -10.54 -2.77
C LEU A 39 -11.36 -11.77 -2.21
N THR A 40 -10.56 -12.41 -3.05
CA THR A 40 -9.61 -13.46 -2.68
C THR A 40 -8.18 -13.01 -2.96
N LEU A 41 -7.18 -13.66 -2.36
CA LEU A 41 -5.77 -13.37 -2.63
C LEU A 41 -5.42 -13.52 -4.11
N GLU A 42 -6.01 -14.49 -4.80
CA GLU A 42 -5.83 -14.73 -6.24
C GLU A 42 -6.36 -13.55 -7.07
N THR A 43 -7.52 -13.01 -6.69
CA THR A 43 -8.15 -11.86 -7.38
C THR A 43 -7.58 -10.51 -6.99
N ALA A 44 -6.73 -10.44 -5.96
CA ALA A 44 -6.13 -9.19 -5.50
C ALA A 44 -5.11 -8.66 -6.52
N ASN A 45 -4.91 -7.35 -6.53
CA ASN A 45 -3.94 -6.68 -7.41
C ASN A 45 -2.51 -7.19 -7.15
N GLU A 46 -1.77 -7.53 -8.22
CA GLU A 46 -0.39 -8.03 -8.14
C GLU A 46 0.56 -7.08 -7.41
N ASN A 47 0.40 -5.77 -7.55
CA ASN A 47 1.24 -4.78 -6.86
C ASN A 47 1.03 -4.83 -5.34
N VAL A 48 -0.18 -5.17 -4.88
CA VAL A 48 -0.46 -5.34 -3.44
C VAL A 48 0.11 -6.65 -2.92
N LYS A 49 0.11 -7.71 -3.74
CA LYS A 49 0.76 -8.99 -3.40
C LYS A 49 2.27 -8.85 -3.27
N ASN A 50 2.88 -8.06 -4.15
CA ASN A 50 4.33 -7.91 -4.23
C ASN A 50 4.89 -6.79 -3.33
N THR A 51 4.06 -5.89 -2.81
CA THR A 51 4.53 -4.81 -1.93
C THR A 51 4.86 -5.32 -0.53
N GLN A 52 5.93 -4.78 0.07
CA GLN A 52 6.37 -5.15 1.42
C GLN A 52 6.61 -3.91 2.26
N TYR A 53 6.13 -3.94 3.51
CA TYR A 53 6.35 -2.87 4.48
C TYR A 53 7.04 -3.42 5.73
N ALA A 54 8.38 -3.51 5.67
CA ALA A 54 9.19 -4.15 6.70
C ALA A 54 9.03 -3.52 8.10
N VAL A 55 8.77 -2.22 8.18
CA VAL A 55 8.61 -1.46 9.43
C VAL A 55 7.45 -1.98 10.30
N ARG A 56 6.40 -2.54 9.67
CA ARG A 56 5.30 -3.26 10.34
C ARG A 56 5.12 -4.67 9.75
N GLY A 57 6.24 -5.31 9.43
CA GLY A 57 6.27 -6.65 8.86
C GLY A 57 6.19 -7.77 9.90
N GLU A 58 6.68 -8.95 9.51
CA GLU A 58 6.60 -10.19 10.28
C GLU A 58 7.22 -10.10 11.68
N ILE A 59 8.37 -9.41 11.83
CA ILE A 59 9.05 -9.24 13.12
C ILE A 59 8.12 -8.58 14.14
N VAL A 60 7.34 -7.58 13.73
CA VAL A 60 6.40 -6.87 14.61
C VAL A 60 5.23 -7.77 14.98
N GLN A 61 4.77 -8.63 14.07
CA GLN A 61 3.72 -9.60 14.36
C GLN A 61 4.19 -10.66 15.37
N ILE A 62 5.42 -11.16 15.24
CA ILE A 62 6.03 -12.07 16.21
C ILE A 62 6.17 -11.37 17.56
N ALA A 63 6.67 -10.14 17.58
CA ALA A 63 6.79 -9.34 18.80
C ALA A 63 5.43 -9.17 19.51
N ALA A 64 4.34 -8.94 18.77
CA ALA A 64 2.99 -8.86 19.32
C ALA A 64 2.53 -10.18 19.94
N LYS A 65 2.80 -11.34 19.31
CA LYS A 65 2.52 -12.66 19.89
C LYS A 65 3.28 -12.89 21.20
N LEU A 66 4.57 -12.56 21.22
CA LEU A 66 5.41 -12.66 22.43
C LEU A 66 4.92 -11.72 23.54
N ALA A 67 4.45 -10.53 23.21
CA ALA A 67 3.84 -9.62 24.18
C ALA A 67 2.54 -10.19 24.77
N ALA A 68 1.71 -10.85 23.96
CA ALA A 68 0.52 -11.55 24.43
C ALA A 68 0.83 -12.76 25.33
N GLU A 69 1.97 -13.41 25.14
CA GLU A 69 2.53 -14.42 26.06
C GLU A 69 3.12 -13.81 27.35
N GLY A 70 3.04 -12.48 27.52
CA GLY A 70 3.52 -11.78 28.72
C GLY A 70 4.99 -11.38 28.68
N LYS A 71 5.68 -11.52 27.55
CA LYS A 71 7.07 -11.05 27.43
C LYS A 71 7.12 -9.54 27.32
N LYS A 72 8.07 -8.93 28.02
CA LYS A 72 8.36 -7.50 27.89
C LYS A 72 9.05 -7.23 26.56
N ILE A 73 8.40 -6.48 25.68
CA ILE A 73 8.92 -6.06 24.38
C ILE A 73 9.18 -4.55 24.40
N ILE A 74 10.33 -4.13 23.85
CA ILE A 74 10.64 -2.72 23.60
C ILE A 74 10.68 -2.54 22.09
N TYR A 75 9.76 -1.72 21.57
CA TYR A 75 9.63 -1.47 20.14
C TYR A 75 10.61 -0.39 19.69
N CYS A 76 11.67 -0.81 18.99
CA CYS A 76 12.64 0.09 18.34
C CYS A 76 12.51 0.10 16.81
N ASN A 77 11.40 -0.41 16.27
CA ASN A 77 11.17 -0.59 14.83
C ASN A 77 10.57 0.64 14.13
N ILE A 78 9.92 1.53 14.87
CA ILE A 78 9.29 2.75 14.34
C ILE A 78 9.78 3.95 15.16
N GLY A 79 10.08 5.05 14.48
CA GLY A 79 10.32 6.35 15.10
C GLY A 79 9.03 6.91 15.73
N ASN A 80 8.59 6.33 16.84
CA ASN A 80 7.48 6.80 17.66
C ASN A 80 7.99 7.15 19.06
N PRO A 81 8.55 8.35 19.25
CA PRO A 81 9.14 8.73 20.53
C PRO A 81 8.13 8.80 21.68
N GLN A 82 6.86 9.10 21.39
CA GLN A 82 5.81 9.15 22.41
C GLN A 82 5.52 7.77 23.01
N SER A 83 5.57 6.69 22.20
CA SER A 83 5.49 5.32 22.72
C SER A 83 6.66 4.93 23.64
N LEU A 84 7.76 5.67 23.58
CA LEU A 84 8.93 5.49 24.45
C LEU A 84 8.98 6.52 25.59
N GLY A 85 7.89 7.26 25.83
CA GLY A 85 7.75 8.17 26.97
C GLY A 85 8.07 9.63 26.69
N GLN A 86 8.28 10.03 25.42
CA GLN A 86 8.34 11.46 25.09
C GLN A 86 7.00 12.14 25.43
N LYS A 87 7.04 13.18 26.27
CA LYS A 87 5.85 13.98 26.58
C LYS A 87 5.41 14.78 25.34
N PRO A 88 4.11 14.85 25.04
CA PRO A 88 3.60 15.75 23.99
C PRO A 88 3.98 17.20 24.27
N ILE A 89 4.21 17.96 23.21
CA ILE A 89 4.47 19.41 23.31
C ILE A 89 3.14 20.11 23.67
N THR A 90 3.14 20.80 24.81
CA THR A 90 1.94 21.42 25.41
C THR A 90 1.24 22.40 24.47
N PHE A 91 1.99 23.31 23.85
CA PHE A 91 1.44 24.33 22.95
C PHE A 91 0.60 23.73 21.81
N PHE A 92 1.11 22.71 21.12
CA PHE A 92 0.37 22.08 20.02
C PHE A 92 -0.88 21.34 20.50
N ARG A 93 -0.84 20.75 21.70
CA ARG A 93 -2.01 20.09 22.29
C ARG A 93 -3.09 21.09 22.66
N GLN A 94 -2.70 22.24 23.21
CA GLN A 94 -3.61 23.32 23.56
C GLN A 94 -4.32 23.90 22.33
N VAL A 95 -3.56 24.22 21.28
CA VAL A 95 -4.13 24.75 20.03
C VAL A 95 -5.10 23.75 19.41
N ILE A 96 -4.69 22.47 19.28
CA ILE A 96 -5.57 21.44 18.69
C ILE A 96 -6.84 21.25 19.52
N ALA A 97 -6.76 21.28 20.85
CA ALA A 97 -7.94 21.16 21.71
C ALA A 97 -8.95 22.31 21.48
N LEU A 98 -8.46 23.54 21.29
CA LEU A 98 -9.30 24.70 20.96
C LEU A 98 -9.90 24.62 19.55
N CYS A 99 -9.15 24.10 18.57
CA CYS A 99 -9.66 23.89 17.21
C CYS A 99 -10.70 22.76 17.12
N ASP A 100 -10.48 21.66 17.86
CA ASP A 100 -11.39 20.50 17.88
C ASP A 100 -12.68 20.81 18.66
N CYS A 101 -12.62 21.73 19.63
CA CYS A 101 -13.78 22.18 20.42
C CYS A 101 -13.88 23.71 20.47
N PRO A 102 -14.34 24.37 19.38
CA PRO A 102 -14.37 25.83 19.28
C PRO A 102 -15.22 26.52 20.35
N SER A 103 -16.22 25.83 20.93
CA SER A 103 -17.02 26.38 22.04
C SER A 103 -16.19 26.73 23.27
N LEU A 104 -14.97 26.18 23.41
CA LEU A 104 -14.04 26.57 24.47
C LEU A 104 -13.52 28.00 24.29
N LEU A 105 -13.46 28.53 23.06
CA LEU A 105 -13.03 29.90 22.79
C LEU A 105 -14.04 30.95 23.24
N GLU A 106 -15.32 30.57 23.29
CA GLU A 106 -16.44 31.41 23.71
C GLU A 106 -16.68 31.35 25.22
N SER A 107 -15.94 30.50 25.94
CA SER A 107 -16.04 30.38 27.39
C SER A 107 -15.35 31.56 28.09
N ASP A 108 -16.01 32.13 29.09
CA ASP A 108 -15.43 33.17 29.96
C ASP A 108 -14.15 32.71 30.69
N ASP A 109 -13.96 31.39 30.82
CA ASP A 109 -12.81 30.78 31.50
C ASP A 109 -11.65 30.43 30.55
N VAL A 110 -11.76 30.71 29.25
CA VAL A 110 -10.74 30.28 28.27
C VAL A 110 -9.33 30.76 28.63
N GLY A 111 -9.20 32.02 29.07
CA GLY A 111 -7.91 32.61 29.48
C GLY A 111 -7.35 32.07 30.80
N LYS A 112 -8.17 31.37 31.60
CA LYS A 112 -7.70 30.65 32.80
C LYS A 112 -7.17 29.27 32.46
N LEU A 113 -7.67 28.67 31.38
CA LEU A 113 -7.37 27.29 30.97
C LEU A 113 -6.26 27.21 29.92
N PHE A 114 -6.15 28.23 29.06
CA PHE A 114 -5.21 28.27 27.94
C PHE A 114 -4.41 29.57 27.94
N PRO A 115 -3.13 29.53 27.55
CA PRO A 115 -2.31 30.74 27.42
C PRO A 115 -2.76 31.56 26.20
N GLU A 116 -2.51 32.87 26.25
CA GLU A 116 -2.97 33.83 25.23
C GLU A 116 -2.44 33.50 23.83
N ASP A 117 -1.21 33.01 23.72
CA ASP A 117 -0.59 32.64 22.45
C ASP A 117 -1.26 31.43 21.80
N ALA A 118 -1.72 30.45 22.59
CA ALA A 118 -2.48 29.31 22.09
C ALA A 118 -3.90 29.72 21.63
N ILE A 119 -4.56 30.60 22.40
CA ILE A 119 -5.88 31.15 22.04
C ILE A 119 -5.78 31.96 20.74
N ALA A 120 -4.79 32.84 20.64
CA ALA A 120 -4.55 33.68 19.47
C ALA A 120 -4.18 32.85 18.23
N ARG A 121 -3.51 31.70 18.40
CA ARG A 121 -3.19 30.78 17.29
C ARG A 121 -4.42 30.01 16.80
N ALA A 122 -5.39 29.71 17.67
CA ALA A 122 -6.56 28.91 17.34
C ALA A 122 -7.71 29.70 16.69
N LYS A 123 -7.71 31.04 16.84
CA LYS A 123 -8.62 31.97 16.16
C LYS A 123 -8.13 32.29 14.75
#